data_AF-A0A5R9PEE0-F1
#
_entry.id   AF-A0A5R9PEE0-F1
#
_cell.length_a   1.000
_cell.length_b   1.000
_cell.length_c   1.000
_cell.angle_alpha   90.00
_cell.angle_beta   90.00
_cell.angle_gamma   90.00
#
_symmetry.space_group_name_H-M   'P 1'
#
loop_
_entity.id
_entity.type
_entity.pdbx_description
1 polymer ?
#
loop_
_entity_poly.entity_id
_entity_poly.type
_entity_poly.pdbx_seq_one_letter_code
_entity_poly.pdbx_strand_id
1 'polypeptide(L)'
;MNMPTFTAAELAARFGLELRGQDRTVAGVGTLADASPSQLGFLANPRYRSQLAQTRAGVVVLRADDADACTGTALLARDPYVAFARIAALFEPRPVHASGIHPTAAVDATAQVDPGASIGPHVSIGARSRIDAGAIIGPGCLVGEDCEVGEDCELQARVTLWTRVRLGKRVRILPGAVLGAAGFGMAMEAGRWINVPQLGGVVVGDDCEIGANTTIDRGALGDTVLEEDVRLDNQIQIGHNVRIGAHTAMAGCAAVAGSARIGRHCLVGGGAGILGHLEVCDRVVITAMSLVTHSIREPGEYSSGTPLMDNRSWRKSAARFKQLDRIARRSPGDAKDTE
;
A
#
# COMPACT_ATOMS: atom_id res chain seq x y z
N MET A 1 14.48 25.48 -7.82
CA MET A 1 14.55 25.19 -6.38
C MET A 1 15.90 24.54 -6.12
N ASN A 2 16.70 25.05 -5.18
CA ASN A 2 17.95 24.37 -4.79
C ASN A 2 17.56 23.04 -4.15
N MET A 3 18.06 21.92 -4.70
CA MET A 3 17.92 20.63 -4.05
C MET A 3 18.64 20.68 -2.70
N PRO A 4 18.06 20.11 -1.63
CA PRO A 4 18.74 20.06 -0.34
C PRO A 4 20.04 19.27 -0.48
N THR A 5 21.11 19.78 0.16
CA THR A 5 22.43 19.14 0.17
C THR A 5 22.75 18.70 1.58
N PHE A 6 23.36 17.52 1.73
CA PHE A 6 23.79 16.97 3.00
C PHE A 6 25.21 16.41 2.87
N THR A 7 26.01 16.58 3.91
CA THR A 7 27.30 15.91 4.07
C THR A 7 27.11 14.47 4.54
N ALA A 8 28.08 13.61 4.27
CA ALA A 8 28.07 12.23 4.73
C ALA A 8 28.09 12.17 6.28
N ALA A 9 28.83 13.09 6.91
CA ALA A 9 28.85 13.23 8.37
C ALA A 9 27.50 13.63 8.96
N GLU A 10 26.78 14.58 8.34
CA GLU A 10 25.42 14.97 8.77
C GLU A 10 24.44 13.79 8.64
N LEU A 11 24.49 13.07 7.52
CA LEU A 11 23.65 11.89 7.31
C LEU A 11 23.99 10.78 8.32
N ALA A 12 25.28 10.54 8.58
CA ALA A 12 25.74 9.57 9.58
C ALA A 12 25.20 9.91 10.98
N ALA A 13 25.36 11.15 11.41
CA ALA A 13 24.89 11.61 12.71
C ALA A 13 23.36 11.54 12.82
N ARG A 14 22.64 12.01 11.80
CA ARG A 14 21.17 12.05 11.79
C ARG A 14 20.53 10.67 11.84
N PHE A 15 21.13 9.67 11.19
CA PHE A 15 20.55 8.34 11.06
C PHE A 15 21.27 7.26 11.89
N GLY A 16 22.24 7.66 12.73
CA GLY A 16 22.99 6.73 13.58
C GLY A 16 23.82 5.71 12.79
N LEU A 17 24.44 6.15 11.69
CA LEU A 17 25.26 5.31 10.81
C LEU A 17 26.75 5.57 11.08
N GLU A 18 27.59 4.59 10.81
CA GLU A 18 29.05 4.76 10.84
C GLU A 18 29.52 5.33 9.49
N LEU A 19 30.27 6.42 9.51
CA LEU A 19 30.92 6.98 8.33
C LEU A 19 32.32 6.37 8.15
N ARG A 20 32.60 5.87 6.95
CA ARG A 20 33.95 5.50 6.50
C ARG A 20 34.34 6.28 5.25
N GLY A 21 35.59 6.74 5.21
CA GLY A 21 36.12 7.53 4.10
C GLY A 21 36.06 9.03 4.36
N GLN A 22 36.05 9.82 3.28
CA GLN A 22 36.04 11.28 3.35
C GLN A 22 34.63 11.81 3.57
N ASP A 23 34.49 12.96 4.21
CA ASP A 23 33.19 13.62 4.27
C ASP A 23 32.85 14.22 2.89
N ARG A 24 31.78 13.71 2.27
CA ARG A 24 31.35 14.08 0.91
C ARG A 24 29.95 14.68 0.94
N THR A 25 29.72 15.72 0.15
CA THR A 25 28.39 16.32 0.00
C THR A 25 27.61 15.62 -1.10
N VAL A 26 26.35 15.29 -0.80
CA VAL A 26 25.38 14.74 -1.75
C VAL A 26 24.15 15.64 -1.83
N ALA A 27 23.55 15.69 -3.02
CA ALA A 27 22.40 16.53 -3.37
C ALA A 27 21.25 15.70 -3.96
N GLY A 28 21.29 14.37 -3.80
CA GLY A 28 20.27 13.47 -4.33
C GLY A 28 20.66 12.00 -4.14
N VAL A 29 19.87 11.11 -4.73
CA VAL A 29 20.08 9.67 -4.70
C VAL A 29 20.17 9.08 -6.11
N GLY A 30 20.82 7.93 -6.26
CA GLY A 30 20.94 7.20 -7.54
C GLY A 30 21.25 5.72 -7.34
N THR A 31 21.11 4.92 -8.39
CA THR A 31 21.53 3.51 -8.40
C THR A 31 23.06 3.42 -8.34
N LEU A 32 23.62 2.28 -7.92
CA LEU A 32 25.08 2.09 -7.97
C LEU A 32 25.64 2.24 -9.38
N ALA A 33 24.87 1.85 -10.41
CA ALA A 33 25.28 1.93 -11.81
C ALA A 33 25.33 3.39 -12.33
N ASP A 34 24.35 4.22 -11.98
CA ASP A 34 24.13 5.51 -12.66
C ASP A 34 24.38 6.73 -11.75
N ALA A 35 24.59 6.53 -10.45
CA ALA A 35 24.80 7.63 -9.52
C ALA A 35 26.03 8.45 -9.88
N SER A 36 25.84 9.77 -9.91
CA SER A 36 26.92 10.75 -10.04
C SER A 36 27.66 10.98 -8.70
N PRO A 37 28.82 11.67 -8.71
CA PRO A 37 29.56 11.99 -7.49
C PRO A 37 28.81 12.87 -6.48
N SER A 38 27.74 13.55 -6.91
CA SER A 38 26.86 14.33 -6.02
C SER A 38 25.66 13.53 -5.53
N GLN A 39 25.56 12.23 -5.79
CA GLN A 39 24.44 11.39 -5.38
C GLN A 39 24.88 10.30 -4.41
N LEU A 40 23.95 9.94 -3.53
CA LEU A 40 24.06 8.80 -2.64
C LEU A 40 23.47 7.54 -3.31
N GLY A 41 24.25 6.47 -3.32
CA GLY A 41 23.81 5.13 -3.71
C GLY A 41 23.61 4.21 -2.50
N PHE A 42 23.15 2.98 -2.74
CA PHE A 42 23.07 1.97 -1.70
C PHE A 42 23.30 0.56 -2.25
N LEU A 43 23.81 -0.33 -1.40
CA LEU A 43 23.90 -1.76 -1.65
C LEU A 43 23.11 -2.52 -0.57
N ALA A 44 21.93 -3.01 -0.94
CA ALA A 44 21.14 -3.91 -0.08
C ALA A 44 21.11 -5.36 -0.61
N ASN A 45 21.06 -5.54 -1.93
CA ASN A 45 21.03 -6.86 -2.57
C ASN A 45 22.46 -7.29 -2.96
N PRO A 46 22.98 -8.40 -2.40
CA PRO A 46 24.32 -8.89 -2.68
C PRO A 46 24.64 -9.11 -4.16
N ARG A 47 23.63 -9.33 -5.02
CA ARG A 47 23.81 -9.50 -6.47
C ARG A 47 24.43 -8.28 -7.15
N TYR A 48 24.32 -7.09 -6.57
CA TYR A 48 24.88 -5.85 -7.12
C TYR A 48 26.25 -5.50 -6.54
N ARG A 49 26.86 -6.36 -5.70
CA ARG A 49 28.19 -6.12 -5.11
C ARG A 49 29.26 -5.77 -6.15
N SER A 50 29.24 -6.41 -7.31
CA SER A 50 30.18 -6.14 -8.40
C SER A 50 30.12 -4.70 -8.92
N GLN A 51 29.00 -4.00 -8.71
CA GLN A 51 28.83 -2.60 -9.12
C GLN A 51 29.55 -1.62 -8.18
N LEU A 52 29.89 -2.01 -6.95
CA LEU A 52 30.61 -1.14 -6.00
C LEU A 52 31.95 -0.65 -6.55
N ALA A 53 32.67 -1.50 -7.29
CA ALA A 53 33.96 -1.14 -7.85
C ALA A 53 33.87 -0.11 -8.98
N GLN A 54 32.71 0.01 -9.63
CA GLN A 54 32.49 0.88 -10.80
C GLN A 54 31.60 2.08 -10.49
N THR A 55 30.99 2.12 -9.32
CA THR A 55 30.06 3.20 -8.97
C THR A 55 30.76 4.55 -8.90
N ARG A 56 30.06 5.58 -9.35
CA ARG A 56 30.49 6.97 -9.24
C ARG A 56 29.75 7.73 -8.14
N ALA A 57 28.96 7.04 -7.32
CA ALA A 57 28.26 7.63 -6.19
C ALA A 57 29.24 8.33 -5.25
N GLY A 58 28.87 9.51 -4.76
CA GLY A 58 29.68 10.25 -3.79
C GLY A 58 29.72 9.58 -2.42
N VAL A 59 28.60 8.95 -2.04
CA VAL A 59 28.41 8.20 -0.79
C VAL A 59 27.62 6.93 -1.08
N VAL A 60 27.96 5.81 -0.45
CA VAL A 60 27.22 4.55 -0.57
C VAL A 60 26.76 4.04 0.79
N VAL A 61 25.47 3.76 0.93
CA VAL A 61 24.93 3.07 2.12
C VAL A 61 25.05 1.56 1.94
N LEU A 62 25.73 0.86 2.85
CA LEU A 62 26.01 -0.58 2.72
C LEU A 62 26.20 -1.28 4.06
N ARG A 63 26.29 -2.61 4.07
CA ARG A 63 26.59 -3.40 5.29
C ARG A 63 28.08 -3.34 5.61
N ALA A 64 28.45 -3.49 6.88
CA ALA A 64 29.86 -3.51 7.29
C ALA A 64 30.68 -4.56 6.52
N ASP A 65 30.11 -5.73 6.21
CA ASP A 65 30.76 -6.81 5.46
C ASP A 65 31.12 -6.43 4.01
N ASP A 66 30.46 -5.40 3.46
CA ASP A 66 30.70 -4.90 2.10
C ASP A 66 31.62 -3.67 2.09
N ALA A 67 32.05 -3.17 3.26
CA ALA A 67 32.79 -1.92 3.38
C ALA A 67 34.14 -1.97 2.67
N ASP A 68 34.86 -3.08 2.75
CA ASP A 68 36.19 -3.22 2.13
C ASP A 68 36.13 -3.24 0.59
N ALA A 69 34.96 -3.58 0.01
CA ALA A 69 34.73 -3.54 -1.42
C ALA A 69 34.38 -2.12 -1.93
N CYS A 70 34.10 -1.18 -1.03
CA CYS A 70 33.81 0.20 -1.37
C CYS A 70 35.08 1.05 -1.29
N THR A 71 35.54 1.56 -2.44
CA THR A 71 36.72 2.44 -2.52
C THR A 71 36.41 3.90 -2.20
N GLY A 72 35.12 4.24 -2.08
CA GLY A 72 34.62 5.59 -1.85
C GLY A 72 34.22 5.85 -0.40
N THR A 73 33.30 6.80 -0.22
CA THR A 73 32.72 7.12 1.09
C THR A 73 31.55 6.19 1.37
N ALA A 74 31.51 5.57 2.55
CA ALA A 74 30.48 4.62 2.92
C ALA A 74 29.76 5.03 4.21
N LEU A 75 28.45 4.80 4.25
CA LEU A 75 27.62 4.85 5.44
C LEU A 75 27.20 3.43 5.81
N LEU A 76 27.69 2.92 6.94
CA LEU A 76 27.42 1.54 7.33
C LEU A 76 26.07 1.45 8.03
N ALA A 77 25.21 0.58 7.51
CA ALA A 77 23.88 0.33 8.02
C ALA A 77 23.67 -1.17 8.27
N ARG A 78 22.98 -1.49 9.38
CA ARG A 78 22.48 -2.87 9.62
C ARG A 78 21.46 -3.30 8.57
N ASP A 79 20.67 -2.36 8.07
CA ASP A 79 19.78 -2.56 6.93
C ASP A 79 19.97 -1.41 5.95
N PRO A 80 20.77 -1.61 4.88
CA PRO A 80 21.02 -0.57 3.90
C PRO A 80 19.77 -0.10 3.16
N TYR A 81 18.77 -0.95 2.98
CA TYR A 81 17.54 -0.57 2.28
C TYR A 81 16.69 0.37 3.13
N VAL A 82 16.55 0.06 4.43
CA VAL A 82 15.83 0.93 5.37
C VAL A 82 16.56 2.27 5.56
N ALA A 83 17.88 2.24 5.71
CA ALA A 83 18.68 3.46 5.83
C ALA A 83 18.59 4.31 4.57
N PHE A 84 18.69 3.68 3.39
CA PHE A 84 18.49 4.35 2.10
C PHE A 84 17.10 4.98 2.01
N ALA A 85 16.03 4.26 2.33
CA ALA A 85 14.66 4.79 2.26
C ALA A 85 14.48 6.06 3.12
N ARG A 86 15.05 6.06 4.34
CA ARG A 86 15.02 7.22 5.24
C ARG A 86 15.83 8.41 4.73
N ILE A 87 17.00 8.15 4.15
CA ILE A 87 17.86 9.20 3.58
C ILE A 87 17.24 9.77 2.29
N ALA A 88 16.73 8.90 1.41
CA ALA A 88 16.12 9.28 0.14
C ALA A 88 14.92 10.23 0.35
N ALA A 89 14.15 10.04 1.41
CA ALA A 89 13.04 10.91 1.79
C ALA A 89 13.46 12.39 2.03
N LEU A 90 14.73 12.66 2.34
CA LEU A 90 15.24 14.03 2.49
C LEU A 90 15.36 14.79 1.16
N PHE A 91 15.47 14.06 0.04
CA PHE A 91 15.62 14.62 -1.30
C PHE A 91 14.30 14.62 -2.07
N GLU A 92 13.22 14.11 -1.49
CA GLU A 92 11.88 14.15 -2.08
C GLU A 92 11.40 15.62 -2.15
N PRO A 93 11.14 16.17 -3.34
CA PRO A 93 10.56 17.51 -3.46
C PRO A 93 9.11 17.47 -2.96
N ARG A 94 8.90 17.94 -1.73
CA ARG A 94 7.55 18.07 -1.17
C ARG A 94 7.00 19.47 -1.46
N PRO A 95 5.86 19.59 -2.16
CA PRO A 95 5.21 20.88 -2.33
C PRO A 95 4.86 21.45 -0.96
N VAL A 96 5.18 22.73 -0.74
CA VAL A 96 4.75 23.44 0.45
C VAL A 96 3.31 23.88 0.22
N HIS A 97 2.41 23.39 1.06
CA HIS A 97 1.00 23.77 1.04
C HIS A 97 0.79 24.91 2.04
N ALA A 98 0.38 26.07 1.53
CA ALA A 98 0.00 27.18 2.40
C ALA A 98 -1.34 26.85 3.07
N SER A 99 -1.42 27.01 4.38
CA SER A 99 -2.69 26.90 5.11
C SER A 99 -3.70 27.91 4.59
N GLY A 100 -4.98 27.55 4.67
CA GLY A 100 -6.10 28.34 4.21
C GLY A 100 -6.97 27.63 3.18
N ILE A 101 -8.06 28.29 2.82
CA ILE A 101 -9.07 27.77 1.89
C ILE A 101 -8.93 28.49 0.56
N HIS A 102 -8.67 27.75 -0.52
CA HIS A 102 -8.60 28.35 -1.84
C HIS A 102 -9.94 29.02 -2.22
N PRO A 103 -9.94 30.20 -2.88
CA PRO A 103 -11.17 30.94 -3.19
C PRO A 103 -12.21 30.19 -4.04
N THR A 104 -11.80 29.12 -4.73
CA THR A 104 -12.69 28.29 -5.57
C THR A 104 -13.19 27.04 -4.86
N ALA A 105 -12.79 26.81 -3.61
CA ALA A 105 -13.33 25.71 -2.80
C ALA A 105 -14.75 26.06 -2.33
N ALA A 106 -15.63 25.07 -2.38
CA ALA A 106 -16.98 25.15 -1.83
C ALA A 106 -17.00 24.42 -0.49
N VAL A 107 -17.29 25.14 0.59
CA VAL A 107 -17.33 24.58 1.95
C VAL A 107 -18.71 24.85 2.53
N ASP A 108 -19.40 23.79 2.93
CA ASP A 108 -20.69 23.90 3.61
C ASP A 108 -20.57 24.70 4.91
N ALA A 109 -21.58 25.50 5.24
CA ALA A 109 -21.57 26.37 6.41
C ALA A 109 -21.48 25.62 7.76
N THR A 110 -21.83 24.34 7.78
CA THR A 110 -21.76 23.47 8.97
C THR A 110 -20.47 22.66 9.04
N ALA A 111 -19.63 22.69 8.00
CA ALA A 111 -18.33 22.05 8.01
C ALA A 111 -17.35 22.82 8.91
N GLN A 112 -16.46 22.09 9.56
CA GLN A 112 -15.42 22.64 10.43
C GLN A 112 -14.07 22.37 9.77
N VAL A 113 -13.34 23.44 9.44
CA VAL A 113 -12.01 23.36 8.84
C VAL A 113 -11.05 24.09 9.76
N ASP A 114 -10.04 23.38 10.24
CA ASP A 114 -8.99 23.96 11.07
C ASP A 114 -8.21 25.04 10.27
N PRO A 115 -7.85 26.19 10.89
CA PRO A 115 -7.09 27.25 10.21
C PRO A 115 -5.71 26.81 9.69
N GLY A 116 -5.13 25.76 10.27
CA GLY A 116 -3.87 25.16 9.84
C GLY A 116 -4.00 24.24 8.62
N ALA A 117 -5.22 23.83 8.24
CA ALA A 117 -5.44 22.97 7.09
C ALA A 117 -5.27 23.74 5.76
N SER A 118 -4.89 23.02 4.69
CA SER A 118 -4.75 23.54 3.33
C SER A 118 -5.82 22.94 2.43
N ILE A 119 -6.77 23.75 1.96
CA ILE A 119 -7.82 23.33 1.03
C ILE A 119 -7.53 23.86 -0.37
N GLY A 120 -7.27 22.95 -1.30
CA GLY A 120 -6.91 23.23 -2.69
C GLY A 120 -8.07 23.77 -3.55
N PRO A 121 -7.77 24.15 -4.81
CA PRO A 121 -8.79 24.68 -5.72
C PRO A 121 -9.83 23.62 -6.09
N HIS A 122 -11.08 24.06 -6.24
CA HIS A 122 -12.22 23.23 -6.67
C HIS A 122 -12.52 22.04 -5.75
N VAL A 123 -12.11 22.12 -4.48
CA VAL A 123 -12.52 21.17 -3.45
C VAL A 123 -13.97 21.43 -3.05
N SER A 124 -14.73 20.37 -2.78
CA SER A 124 -16.05 20.43 -2.16
C SER A 124 -16.03 19.76 -0.79
N ILE A 125 -16.46 20.48 0.25
CA ILE A 125 -16.58 19.95 1.62
C ILE A 125 -18.06 20.02 2.03
N GLY A 126 -18.65 18.86 2.29
CA GLY A 126 -20.05 18.67 2.65
C GLY A 126 -20.36 18.98 4.11
N ALA A 127 -21.65 18.99 4.42
CA ALA A 127 -22.18 19.34 5.73
C ALA A 127 -21.64 18.46 6.86
N ARG A 128 -21.45 19.07 8.04
CA ARG A 128 -21.03 18.43 9.30
C ARG A 128 -19.68 17.70 9.24
N SER A 129 -18.91 17.91 8.18
CA SER A 129 -17.58 17.32 8.04
C SER A 129 -16.53 18.11 8.81
N ARG A 130 -15.48 17.43 9.25
CA ARG A 130 -14.39 18.00 10.02
C ARG A 130 -13.05 17.73 9.35
N ILE A 131 -12.26 18.78 9.16
CA ILE A 131 -10.89 18.74 8.65
C ILE A 131 -9.96 19.29 9.74
N ASP A 132 -9.10 18.44 10.28
CA ASP A 132 -8.23 18.77 11.40
C ASP A 132 -6.93 19.46 10.95
N ALA A 133 -6.13 19.90 11.92
CA ALA A 133 -4.92 20.71 11.70
C ALA A 133 -3.88 20.00 10.82
N GLY A 134 -3.22 20.78 9.95
CA GLY A 134 -2.17 20.28 9.07
C GLY A 134 -2.66 19.41 7.90
N ALA A 135 -3.95 19.06 7.85
CA ALA A 135 -4.51 18.29 6.74
C ALA A 135 -4.40 19.05 5.41
N ILE A 136 -4.04 18.33 4.35
CA ILE A 136 -3.89 18.84 3.00
C ILE A 136 -4.94 18.16 2.12
N ILE A 137 -5.87 18.96 1.59
CA ILE A 137 -6.89 18.50 0.64
C ILE A 137 -6.55 19.02 -0.75
N GLY A 138 -6.08 18.12 -1.61
CA GLY A 138 -5.63 18.40 -2.96
C GLY A 138 -6.75 18.87 -3.91
N PRO A 139 -6.38 19.36 -5.10
CA PRO A 139 -7.32 19.98 -6.03
C PRO A 139 -8.39 19.01 -6.51
N GLY A 140 -9.64 19.48 -6.56
CA GLY A 140 -10.78 18.71 -7.07
C GLY A 140 -11.22 17.55 -6.18
N CYS A 141 -10.77 17.47 -4.93
CA CYS A 141 -11.27 16.48 -3.97
C CYS A 141 -12.73 16.75 -3.60
N LEU A 142 -13.44 15.67 -3.27
CA LEU A 142 -14.76 15.72 -2.66
C LEU A 142 -14.67 15.09 -1.28
N VAL A 143 -14.99 15.86 -0.25
CA VAL A 143 -15.25 15.38 1.10
C VAL A 143 -16.74 15.56 1.34
N GLY A 144 -17.53 14.50 1.25
CA GLY A 144 -18.97 14.58 1.43
C GLY A 144 -19.38 14.70 2.89
N GLU A 145 -20.64 14.41 3.20
CA GLU A 145 -21.23 14.68 4.52
C GLU A 145 -20.74 13.75 5.63
N ASP A 146 -20.64 14.30 6.84
CA ASP A 146 -20.26 13.59 8.07
C ASP A 146 -18.89 12.88 7.96
N CYS A 147 -17.99 13.40 7.14
CA CYS A 147 -16.63 12.89 7.00
C CYS A 147 -15.68 13.56 7.99
N GLU A 148 -14.68 12.82 8.45
CA GLU A 148 -13.65 13.31 9.36
C GLU A 148 -12.28 13.03 8.76
N VAL A 149 -11.47 14.08 8.59
CA VAL A 149 -10.09 13.99 8.09
C VAL A 149 -9.16 14.44 9.21
N GLY A 150 -8.42 13.50 9.78
CA GLY A 150 -7.55 13.75 10.92
C GLY A 150 -6.28 14.54 10.59
N GLU A 151 -5.54 14.87 11.65
CA GLU A 151 -4.33 15.69 11.60
C GLU A 151 -3.31 15.18 10.58
N ASP A 152 -2.67 16.11 9.86
CA ASP A 152 -1.59 15.84 8.91
C ASP A 152 -1.95 14.82 7.80
N CYS A 153 -3.23 14.56 7.54
CA CYS A 153 -3.64 13.75 6.40
C CYS A 153 -3.34 14.45 5.07
N GLU A 154 -2.98 13.68 4.05
CA GLU A 154 -2.75 14.17 2.69
C GLU A 154 -3.69 13.45 1.72
N LEU A 155 -4.71 14.15 1.25
CA LEU A 155 -5.51 13.73 0.10
C LEU A 155 -4.90 14.41 -1.13
N GLN A 156 -4.35 13.63 -2.06
CA GLN A 156 -3.86 14.18 -3.33
C GLN A 156 -5.03 14.61 -4.23
N ALA A 157 -4.80 14.87 -5.52
CA ALA A 157 -5.84 15.37 -6.41
C ALA A 157 -7.00 14.38 -6.62
N ARG A 158 -8.24 14.88 -6.64
CA ARG A 158 -9.45 14.13 -7.04
C ARG A 158 -9.72 12.85 -6.22
N VAL A 159 -9.41 12.89 -4.93
CA VAL A 159 -9.87 11.88 -3.96
C VAL A 159 -11.34 12.13 -3.63
N THR A 160 -12.13 11.07 -3.51
CA THR A 160 -13.54 11.14 -3.11
C THR A 160 -13.75 10.42 -1.78
N LEU A 161 -14.07 11.16 -0.73
CA LEU A 161 -14.64 10.63 0.51
C LEU A 161 -16.15 10.84 0.45
N TRP A 162 -16.94 9.77 0.33
CA TRP A 162 -18.35 9.90 -0.01
C TRP A 162 -19.22 10.38 1.15
N THR A 163 -19.45 9.57 2.18
CA THR A 163 -20.12 10.02 3.41
C THR A 163 -19.73 9.11 4.57
N ARG A 164 -19.62 9.68 5.76
CA ARG A 164 -19.24 8.96 6.99
C ARG A 164 -17.94 8.17 6.84
N VAL A 165 -16.97 8.78 6.18
CA VAL A 165 -15.59 8.29 6.12
C VAL A 165 -14.81 9.00 7.22
N ARG A 166 -14.16 8.22 8.07
CA ARG A 166 -13.30 8.74 9.15
C ARG A 166 -11.88 8.29 8.91
N LEU A 167 -10.98 9.24 8.74
CA LEU A 167 -9.55 9.02 8.62
C LEU A 167 -8.89 9.39 9.95
N GLY A 168 -7.98 8.55 10.42
CA GLY A 168 -7.06 8.84 11.52
C GLY A 168 -6.07 9.93 11.15
N LYS A 169 -4.87 9.88 11.74
CA LYS A 169 -3.81 10.87 11.51
C LYS A 169 -2.84 10.41 10.44
N ARG A 170 -2.23 11.35 9.70
CA ARG A 170 -1.16 11.10 8.73
C ARG A 170 -1.54 10.08 7.63
N VAL A 171 -2.83 9.97 7.33
CA VAL A 171 -3.32 9.11 6.25
C VAL A 171 -3.00 9.77 4.91
N ARG A 172 -2.45 8.99 3.98
CA ARG A 172 -2.13 9.44 2.63
C ARG A 172 -2.99 8.74 1.60
N ILE A 173 -3.68 9.50 0.76
CA ILE A 173 -4.58 8.98 -0.27
C ILE A 173 -4.19 9.53 -1.64
N LEU A 174 -3.86 8.62 -2.56
CA LEU A 174 -3.41 8.94 -3.90
C LEU A 174 -4.58 9.25 -4.85
N PRO A 175 -4.29 9.85 -6.03
CA PRO A 175 -5.33 10.39 -6.89
C PRO A 175 -6.38 9.38 -7.36
N GLY A 176 -7.63 9.83 -7.42
CA GLY A 176 -8.76 9.06 -7.94
C GLY A 176 -9.31 7.98 -7.01
N ALA A 177 -8.75 7.79 -5.81
CA ALA A 177 -9.29 6.86 -4.84
C ALA A 177 -10.70 7.28 -4.36
N VAL A 178 -11.56 6.29 -4.12
CA VAL A 178 -12.95 6.49 -3.68
C VAL A 178 -13.21 5.69 -2.42
N LEU A 179 -13.53 6.37 -1.33
CA LEU A 179 -13.86 5.77 -0.04
C LEU A 179 -15.31 6.07 0.32
N GLY A 180 -16.01 5.07 0.84
CA GLY A 180 -17.37 5.23 1.36
C GLY A 180 -18.48 5.10 0.31
N ALA A 181 -18.16 4.67 -0.90
CA ALA A 181 -19.18 4.30 -1.90
C ALA A 181 -20.05 3.15 -1.38
N ALA A 182 -21.28 3.03 -1.89
CA ALA A 182 -22.14 1.91 -1.54
C ALA A 182 -21.57 0.61 -2.14
N GLY A 183 -21.28 -0.37 -1.28
CA GLY A 183 -20.89 -1.70 -1.71
C GLY A 183 -22.03 -2.52 -2.31
N PHE A 184 -21.66 -3.71 -2.80
CA PHE A 184 -22.53 -4.60 -3.57
C PHE A 184 -23.53 -5.40 -2.70
N GLY A 185 -24.39 -4.71 -1.97
CA GLY A 185 -25.49 -5.31 -1.22
C GLY A 185 -26.75 -5.46 -2.07
N MET A 186 -27.13 -6.68 -2.43
CA MET A 186 -28.31 -6.96 -3.23
C MET A 186 -29.15 -8.12 -2.65
N ALA A 187 -30.46 -8.00 -2.77
CA ALA A 187 -31.41 -9.09 -2.55
C ALA A 187 -32.12 -9.41 -3.88
N MET A 188 -32.48 -10.69 -4.09
CA MET A 188 -33.25 -11.12 -5.26
C MET A 188 -34.71 -11.31 -4.86
N GLU A 189 -35.62 -10.55 -5.48
CA GLU A 189 -37.06 -10.72 -5.32
C GLU A 189 -37.68 -10.93 -6.70
N ALA A 190 -38.33 -12.09 -6.91
CA ALA A 190 -39.02 -12.43 -8.15
C ALA A 190 -38.20 -12.17 -9.44
N GLY A 191 -36.90 -12.47 -9.42
CA GLY A 191 -36.00 -12.29 -10.58
C GLY A 191 -35.50 -10.86 -10.79
N ARG A 192 -35.76 -9.94 -9.84
CA ARG A 192 -35.25 -8.57 -9.84
C ARG A 192 -34.31 -8.32 -8.66
N TRP A 193 -33.25 -7.57 -8.92
CA TRP A 193 -32.34 -7.12 -7.88
C TRP A 193 -32.93 -5.92 -7.14
N ILE A 194 -32.90 -6.00 -5.81
CA ILE A 194 -33.23 -4.90 -4.91
C ILE A 194 -31.95 -4.52 -4.17
N ASN A 195 -31.61 -3.23 -4.20
CA ASN A 195 -30.45 -2.72 -3.48
C ASN A 195 -30.70 -2.78 -1.97
N VAL A 196 -29.78 -3.42 -1.25
CA VAL A 196 -29.73 -3.36 0.21
C VAL A 196 -29.01 -2.07 0.59
N PRO A 197 -29.69 -1.12 1.28
CA PRO A 197 -29.06 0.12 1.69
C PRO A 197 -27.79 -0.14 2.50
N GLN A 198 -26.67 0.44 2.06
CA GLN A 198 -25.45 0.44 2.84
C GLN A 198 -25.54 1.60 3.81
N LEU A 199 -25.64 1.36 5.11
CA LEU A 199 -25.90 2.35 6.16
C LEU A 199 -24.75 2.51 7.16
N GLY A 200 -23.64 1.78 7.00
CA GLY A 200 -22.40 2.03 7.72
C GLY A 200 -21.56 3.12 7.05
N GLY A 201 -20.34 3.29 7.57
CA GLY A 201 -19.28 4.15 7.05
C GLY A 201 -18.00 3.39 6.73
N VAL A 202 -16.89 4.13 6.71
CA VAL A 202 -15.52 3.61 6.58
C VAL A 202 -14.66 4.24 7.67
N VAL A 203 -13.85 3.43 8.35
CA VAL A 203 -12.88 3.88 9.35
C VAL A 203 -11.48 3.45 8.92
N VAL A 204 -10.58 4.41 8.78
CA VAL A 204 -9.18 4.21 8.43
C VAL A 204 -8.31 4.69 9.58
N GLY A 205 -7.47 3.82 10.12
CA GLY A 205 -6.53 4.14 11.19
C GLY A 205 -5.39 5.06 10.76
N ASP A 206 -4.56 5.43 11.72
CA ASP A 206 -3.40 6.30 11.53
C ASP A 206 -2.37 5.69 10.54
N ASP A 207 -1.59 6.55 9.88
CA ASP A 207 -0.44 6.18 9.05
C ASP A 207 -0.76 5.25 7.85
N CYS A 208 -2.03 5.09 7.49
CA CYS A 208 -2.44 4.34 6.32
C CYS A 208 -2.03 5.03 5.01
N GLU A 209 -1.68 4.24 4.00
CA GLU A 209 -1.45 4.71 2.63
C GLU A 209 -2.39 3.98 1.65
N ILE A 210 -3.14 4.74 0.86
CA ILE A 210 -4.14 4.22 -0.08
C ILE A 210 -3.78 4.68 -1.49
N GLY A 211 -3.52 3.72 -2.37
CA GLY A 211 -3.07 3.93 -3.73
C GLY A 211 -4.13 4.54 -4.67
N ALA A 212 -3.66 4.94 -5.85
CA ALA A 212 -4.45 5.60 -6.86
C ALA A 212 -5.58 4.68 -7.37
N ASN A 213 -6.76 5.27 -7.56
CA ASN A 213 -7.98 4.60 -8.01
C ASN A 213 -8.39 3.37 -7.17
N THR A 214 -7.92 3.25 -5.93
CA THR A 214 -8.40 2.23 -5.00
C THR A 214 -9.78 2.59 -4.47
N THR A 215 -10.65 1.59 -4.38
CA THR A 215 -12.05 1.71 -3.96
C THR A 215 -12.29 0.98 -2.65
N ILE A 216 -12.87 1.68 -1.67
CA ILE A 216 -13.23 1.12 -0.37
C ILE A 216 -14.71 1.36 -0.10
N ASP A 217 -15.49 0.31 -0.16
CA ASP A 217 -16.93 0.37 0.07
C ASP A 217 -17.23 0.64 1.54
N ARG A 218 -18.24 1.45 1.84
CA ARG A 218 -18.80 1.55 3.19
C ARG A 218 -19.49 0.26 3.59
N GLY A 219 -19.55 0.00 4.88
CA GLY A 219 -20.24 -1.19 5.38
C GLY A 219 -21.77 -1.09 5.31
N ALA A 220 -22.43 -2.25 5.40
CA ALA A 220 -23.88 -2.35 5.34
C ALA A 220 -24.59 -1.80 6.58
N LEU A 221 -24.14 -2.20 7.78
CA LEU A 221 -24.69 -1.72 9.06
C LEU A 221 -23.58 -1.19 9.97
N GLY A 222 -22.53 -1.99 10.18
CA GLY A 222 -21.27 -1.52 10.74
C GLY A 222 -20.34 -1.00 9.66
N ASP A 223 -19.14 -0.58 10.06
CA ASP A 223 -18.16 0.04 9.16
C ASP A 223 -17.25 -0.99 8.48
N THR A 224 -16.71 -0.61 7.33
CA THR A 224 -15.47 -1.18 6.78
C THR A 224 -14.30 -0.56 7.53
N VAL A 225 -13.31 -1.37 7.95
CA VAL A 225 -12.26 -0.93 8.87
C VAL A 225 -10.87 -1.30 8.37
N LEU A 226 -9.99 -0.31 8.30
CA LEU A 226 -8.54 -0.48 8.18
C LEU A 226 -7.92 -0.05 9.51
N GLU A 227 -7.15 -0.92 10.16
CA GLU A 227 -6.35 -0.56 11.34
C GLU A 227 -5.13 0.31 10.93
N GLU A 228 -4.25 0.64 11.88
CA GLU A 228 -3.08 1.51 11.66
C GLU A 228 -2.05 0.94 10.66
N ASP A 229 -1.38 1.82 9.91
CA ASP A 229 -0.30 1.52 8.94
C ASP A 229 -0.66 0.41 7.93
N VAL A 230 -1.94 0.36 7.53
CA VAL A 230 -2.36 -0.46 6.39
C VAL A 230 -1.92 0.20 5.08
N ARG A 231 -1.29 -0.58 4.20
CA ARG A 231 -0.78 -0.10 2.91
C ARG A 231 -1.49 -0.78 1.76
N LEU A 232 -2.32 -0.02 1.05
CA LEU A 232 -3.00 -0.47 -0.16
C LEU A 232 -2.35 0.19 -1.37
N ASP A 233 -1.84 -0.62 -2.29
CA ASP A 233 -1.36 -0.15 -3.59
C ASP A 233 -2.54 0.26 -4.50
N ASN A 234 -2.25 0.54 -5.77
CA ASN A 234 -3.19 1.07 -6.75
C ASN A 234 -4.24 0.04 -7.20
N GLN A 235 -5.41 0.53 -7.59
CA GLN A 235 -6.48 -0.25 -8.22
C GLN A 235 -6.98 -1.42 -7.37
N ILE A 236 -6.95 -1.28 -6.05
CA ILE A 236 -7.47 -2.29 -5.12
C ILE A 236 -8.98 -2.10 -4.93
N GLN A 237 -9.72 -3.20 -4.77
CA GLN A 237 -11.13 -3.19 -4.35
C GLN A 237 -11.27 -3.78 -2.95
N ILE A 238 -11.83 -3.00 -2.02
CA ILE A 238 -12.21 -3.45 -0.68
C ILE A 238 -13.73 -3.42 -0.56
N GLY A 239 -14.35 -4.61 -0.43
CA GLY A 239 -15.78 -4.76 -0.28
C GLY A 239 -16.32 -4.27 1.07
N HIS A 240 -17.64 -4.14 1.16
CA HIS A 240 -18.32 -3.68 2.36
C HIS A 240 -18.04 -4.57 3.58
N ASN A 241 -17.89 -3.96 4.77
CA ASN A 241 -17.66 -4.64 6.05
C ASN A 241 -16.33 -5.41 6.17
N VAL A 242 -15.42 -5.26 5.21
CA VAL A 242 -14.08 -5.83 5.32
C VAL A 242 -13.35 -5.22 6.51
N ARG A 243 -12.53 -6.04 7.17
CA ARG A 243 -11.61 -5.60 8.22
C ARG A 243 -10.18 -5.99 7.88
N ILE A 244 -9.27 -5.04 7.90
CA ILE A 244 -7.84 -5.25 7.64
C ILE A 244 -7.05 -4.84 8.88
N GLY A 245 -6.31 -5.79 9.44
CA GLY A 245 -5.48 -5.61 10.63
C GLY A 245 -4.21 -4.80 10.37
N ALA A 246 -3.65 -4.26 11.45
CA ALA A 246 -2.52 -3.33 11.41
C ALA A 246 -1.31 -3.87 10.65
N HIS A 247 -0.57 -2.97 10.00
CA HIS A 247 0.67 -3.26 9.26
C HIS A 247 0.52 -4.26 8.11
N THR A 248 -0.70 -4.51 7.65
CA THR A 248 -0.96 -5.35 6.47
C THR A 248 -0.76 -4.55 5.19
N ALA A 249 -0.06 -5.14 4.23
CA ALA A 249 0.19 -4.55 2.92
C ALA A 249 -0.46 -5.37 1.80
N MET A 250 -1.06 -4.69 0.83
CA MET A 250 -1.68 -5.29 -0.34
C MET A 250 -1.15 -4.64 -1.61
N ALA A 251 -0.61 -5.44 -2.51
CA ALA A 251 -0.10 -4.99 -3.80
C ALA A 251 -1.23 -4.78 -4.82
N GLY A 252 -0.89 -4.09 -5.92
CA GLY A 252 -1.87 -3.56 -6.85
C GLY A 252 -2.82 -4.60 -7.44
N CYS A 253 -4.04 -4.14 -7.74
CA CYS A 253 -5.12 -4.97 -8.30
C CYS A 253 -5.61 -6.11 -7.40
N ALA A 254 -5.22 -6.18 -6.12
CA ALA A 254 -5.81 -7.10 -5.17
C ALA A 254 -7.30 -6.76 -4.92
N ALA A 255 -8.10 -7.77 -4.60
CA ALA A 255 -9.52 -7.60 -4.32
C ALA A 255 -9.98 -8.41 -3.12
N VAL A 256 -10.76 -7.79 -2.23
CA VAL A 256 -11.31 -8.41 -1.03
C VAL A 256 -12.82 -8.28 -1.06
N ALA A 257 -13.51 -9.42 -1.11
CA ALA A 257 -14.97 -9.45 -1.06
C ALA A 257 -15.51 -9.17 0.35
N GLY A 258 -16.79 -8.77 0.41
CA GLY A 258 -17.41 -8.22 1.60
C GLY A 258 -17.31 -9.11 2.85
N SER A 259 -17.22 -8.46 4.01
CA SER A 259 -17.16 -9.10 5.34
C SER A 259 -15.96 -10.00 5.63
N ALA A 260 -14.96 -10.06 4.75
CA ALA A 260 -13.70 -10.75 5.05
C ALA A 260 -12.91 -10.03 6.17
N ARG A 261 -12.15 -10.80 6.95
CA ARG A 261 -11.28 -10.32 8.03
C ARG A 261 -9.87 -10.76 7.76
N ILE A 262 -8.97 -9.82 7.62
CA ILE A 262 -7.54 -10.05 7.36
C ILE A 262 -6.77 -9.59 8.58
N GLY A 263 -5.92 -10.46 9.11
CA GLY A 263 -5.12 -10.22 10.30
C GLY A 263 -4.04 -9.16 10.11
N ARG A 264 -3.16 -9.07 11.11
CA ARG A 264 -2.05 -8.12 11.19
C ARG A 264 -0.81 -8.65 10.48
N HIS A 265 0.01 -7.73 9.96
CA HIS A 265 1.26 -8.05 9.27
C HIS A 265 1.11 -9.05 8.12
N CYS A 266 -0.03 -9.04 7.42
CA CYS A 266 -0.24 -9.86 6.25
C CYS A 266 0.33 -9.18 5.01
N LEU A 267 0.74 -9.98 4.02
CA LEU A 267 1.18 -9.52 2.71
C LEU A 267 0.30 -10.14 1.64
N VAL A 268 -0.43 -9.32 0.89
CA VAL A 268 -1.31 -9.78 -0.19
C VAL A 268 -0.69 -9.39 -1.52
N GLY A 269 -0.28 -10.38 -2.31
CA GLY A 269 0.36 -10.20 -3.60
C GLY A 269 -0.55 -9.59 -4.66
N GLY A 270 0.05 -9.02 -5.69
CA GLY A 270 -0.69 -8.28 -6.73
C GLY A 270 -1.70 -9.17 -7.45
N GLY A 271 -2.88 -8.64 -7.71
CA GLY A 271 -3.98 -9.37 -8.36
C GLY A 271 -4.55 -10.53 -7.55
N ALA A 272 -4.19 -10.70 -6.27
CA ALA A 272 -4.78 -11.73 -5.43
C ALA A 272 -6.23 -11.39 -5.05
N GLY A 273 -7.06 -12.41 -4.91
CA GLY A 273 -8.46 -12.31 -4.51
C GLY A 273 -8.72 -13.00 -3.18
N ILE A 274 -9.56 -12.41 -2.33
CA ILE A 274 -10.03 -13.01 -1.08
C ILE A 274 -11.57 -13.03 -1.09
N LEU A 275 -12.17 -14.22 -0.98
CA LEU A 275 -13.63 -14.35 -0.94
C LEU A 275 -14.24 -13.79 0.35
N GLY A 276 -15.54 -13.50 0.29
CA GLY A 276 -16.26 -12.85 1.38
C GLY A 276 -16.43 -13.77 2.59
N HIS A 277 -16.62 -13.17 3.76
CA HIS A 277 -16.84 -13.88 5.03
C HIS A 277 -15.72 -14.83 5.46
N LEU A 278 -14.51 -14.68 4.90
CA LEU A 278 -13.35 -15.47 5.31
C LEU A 278 -12.55 -14.78 6.41
N GLU A 279 -11.82 -15.57 7.19
CA GLU A 279 -10.83 -15.09 8.15
C GLU A 279 -9.43 -15.51 7.70
N VAL A 280 -8.51 -14.56 7.61
CA VAL A 280 -7.08 -14.79 7.37
C VAL A 280 -6.35 -14.36 8.63
N CYS A 281 -5.67 -15.29 9.31
CA CYS A 281 -4.92 -15.00 10.53
C CYS A 281 -3.70 -14.10 10.28
N ASP A 282 -3.06 -13.65 11.36
CA ASP A 282 -1.89 -12.77 11.30
C ASP A 282 -0.69 -13.41 10.58
N ARG A 283 0.18 -12.57 9.99
CA ARG A 283 1.45 -12.97 9.37
C ARG A 283 1.28 -14.00 8.24
N VAL A 284 0.23 -13.84 7.45
CA VAL A 284 0.00 -14.63 6.24
C VAL A 284 0.54 -13.89 5.01
N VAL A 285 1.23 -14.61 4.15
CA VAL A 285 1.65 -14.16 2.81
C VAL A 285 0.80 -14.87 1.78
N ILE A 286 0.03 -14.12 0.99
CA ILE A 286 -0.72 -14.63 -0.17
C ILE A 286 0.05 -14.22 -1.41
N THR A 287 0.52 -15.17 -2.21
CA THR A 287 1.30 -14.86 -3.41
C THR A 287 0.42 -14.27 -4.53
N ALA A 288 1.07 -13.57 -5.46
CA ALA A 288 0.41 -12.86 -6.55
C ALA A 288 -0.56 -13.77 -7.33
N MET A 289 -1.68 -13.19 -7.76
CA MET A 289 -2.76 -13.86 -8.51
C MET A 289 -3.40 -15.07 -7.82
N SER A 290 -3.20 -15.23 -6.50
CA SER A 290 -3.85 -16.30 -5.75
C SER A 290 -5.30 -15.97 -5.39
N LEU A 291 -6.18 -16.97 -5.35
CA LEU A 291 -7.57 -16.84 -4.89
C LEU A 291 -7.75 -17.58 -3.57
N VAL A 292 -7.97 -16.86 -2.48
CA VAL A 292 -8.28 -17.42 -1.16
C VAL A 292 -9.75 -17.79 -1.10
N THR A 293 -10.02 -19.09 -1.04
CA THR A 293 -11.37 -19.66 -1.08
C THR A 293 -11.89 -20.18 0.27
N HIS A 294 -11.03 -20.23 1.28
CA HIS A 294 -11.36 -20.67 2.63
C HIS A 294 -10.54 -19.88 3.65
N SER A 295 -10.97 -19.91 4.92
CA SER A 295 -10.25 -19.21 5.98
C SER A 295 -8.86 -19.81 6.20
N ILE A 296 -7.86 -18.96 6.39
CA ILE A 296 -6.47 -19.32 6.67
C ILE A 296 -6.26 -19.17 8.18
N ARG A 297 -6.02 -20.29 8.86
CA ARG A 297 -5.92 -20.36 10.33
C ARG A 297 -4.47 -20.41 10.85
N GLU A 298 -3.52 -20.63 9.97
CA GLU A 298 -2.10 -20.75 10.31
C GLU A 298 -1.27 -19.69 9.57
N PRO A 299 -0.30 -19.05 10.24
CA PRO A 299 0.65 -18.18 9.56
C PRO A 299 1.47 -18.96 8.53
N GLY A 300 1.82 -18.33 7.42
CA GLY A 300 2.60 -18.98 6.38
C GLY A 300 2.39 -18.35 5.01
N GLU A 301 2.98 -19.00 4.00
CA GLU A 301 2.88 -18.57 2.60
C GLU A 301 1.92 -19.49 1.84
N TYR A 302 0.96 -18.87 1.15
CA TYR A 302 -0.11 -19.55 0.43
C TYR A 302 -0.11 -19.12 -1.03
N SER A 303 -0.26 -20.10 -1.92
CA SER A 303 -0.23 -19.91 -3.37
C SER A 303 -1.33 -20.70 -4.06
N SER A 304 -1.84 -20.17 -5.17
CA SER A 304 -2.73 -20.91 -6.07
C SER A 304 -2.47 -20.51 -7.53
N GLY A 305 -3.10 -21.23 -8.46
CA GLY A 305 -2.89 -21.06 -9.89
C GLY A 305 -1.95 -22.10 -10.49
N THR A 306 -1.55 -21.88 -11.74
CA THR A 306 -0.67 -22.77 -12.48
C THR A 306 0.56 -22.00 -12.95
N PRO A 307 1.75 -22.63 -13.01
CA PRO A 307 2.95 -21.98 -13.53
C PRO A 307 2.76 -21.54 -14.99
N LEU A 308 3.49 -20.49 -15.39
CA LEU A 308 3.57 -20.09 -16.79
C LEU A 308 4.26 -21.19 -17.60
N MET A 309 3.68 -21.53 -18.75
CA MET A 309 4.21 -22.53 -19.67
C MET A 309 4.07 -22.03 -21.11
N ASP A 310 4.82 -22.60 -22.04
CA ASP A 310 4.53 -22.40 -23.47
C ASP A 310 3.10 -22.85 -23.80
N ASN A 311 2.44 -22.18 -24.76
CA ASN A 311 1.01 -22.36 -25.02
C ASN A 311 0.63 -23.82 -25.34
N ARG A 312 1.51 -24.54 -26.06
CA ARG A 312 1.24 -25.92 -26.46
C ARG A 312 1.26 -26.84 -25.23
N SER A 313 2.26 -26.69 -24.37
CA SER A 313 2.35 -27.47 -23.12
C SER A 313 1.22 -27.10 -22.16
N TRP A 314 0.90 -25.81 -22.01
CA TRP A 314 -0.22 -25.36 -21.18
C TRP A 314 -1.56 -25.98 -21.60
N ARG A 315 -1.90 -25.96 -22.90
CA ARG A 315 -3.17 -26.54 -23.41
C ARG A 315 -3.26 -28.04 -23.12
N LYS A 316 -2.13 -28.76 -23.22
CA LYS A 316 -2.07 -30.19 -22.87
C LYS A 316 -2.30 -30.39 -21.37
N SER A 317 -1.61 -29.63 -20.51
CA SER A 317 -1.79 -29.67 -19.05
C SER A 317 -3.22 -29.33 -18.64
N ALA A 318 -3.80 -28.27 -19.20
CA ALA A 318 -5.18 -27.83 -18.96
C ALA A 318 -6.21 -28.93 -19.31
N ALA A 319 -6.02 -29.65 -20.42
CA ALA A 319 -6.87 -30.77 -20.78
C ALA A 319 -6.76 -31.95 -19.79
N ARG A 320 -5.56 -32.17 -19.22
CA ARG A 320 -5.33 -33.21 -18.21
C ARG A 320 -5.93 -32.88 -16.85
N PHE A 321 -5.96 -31.60 -16.44
CA PHE A 321 -6.65 -31.18 -15.22
C PHE A 321 -8.12 -31.63 -15.21
N LYS A 322 -8.84 -31.51 -16.34
CA LYS A 322 -10.23 -31.99 -16.48
C LYS A 322 -10.38 -33.52 -16.41
N GLN A 323 -9.28 -34.26 -16.53
CA GLN A 323 -9.26 -35.72 -16.55
C GLN A 323 -8.73 -36.32 -15.25
N LEU A 324 -8.31 -35.50 -14.27
CA LEU A 324 -7.65 -35.98 -13.05
C LEU A 324 -8.48 -36.99 -12.26
N ASP A 325 -9.78 -36.74 -12.06
CA ASP A 325 -10.67 -37.70 -11.36
C ASP A 325 -10.72 -39.05 -12.09
N ARG A 326 -10.85 -39.04 -13.42
CA ARG A 326 -10.83 -40.26 -14.24
C ARG A 326 -9.48 -40.98 -14.18
N ILE A 327 -8.37 -40.24 -14.13
CA ILE A 327 -7.02 -40.80 -14.01
C ILE A 327 -6.87 -41.44 -12.62
N ALA A 328 -7.25 -40.74 -11.55
CA ALA A 328 -7.19 -41.23 -10.17
C ALA A 328 -8.02 -42.50 -9.96
N ARG A 329 -9.22 -42.59 -10.56
CA ARG A 329 -10.06 -43.82 -10.51
C ARG A 329 -9.49 -45.00 -11.30
N ARG A 330 -8.59 -44.74 -12.26
CA ARG A 330 -7.94 -45.77 -13.09
C ARG A 330 -6.61 -46.22 -12.53
N SER A 331 -5.99 -45.46 -11.64
CA SER A 331 -4.89 -45.94 -10.82
C SER A 331 -5.44 -47.01 -9.89
N PRO A 332 -5.08 -48.30 -10.06
CA PRO A 332 -5.46 -49.33 -9.10
C PRO A 332 -4.84 -48.94 -7.75
N GLY A 333 -5.58 -49.13 -6.66
CA GLY A 333 -4.92 -49.29 -5.37
C GLY A 333 -4.01 -50.50 -5.48
N ASP A 334 -2.70 -50.30 -5.54
CA ASP A 334 -1.77 -51.35 -5.20
C ASP A 334 -2.01 -51.73 -3.72
N ALA A 335 -2.12 -53.04 -3.49
CA ALA A 335 -2.18 -53.75 -2.21
C ALA A 335 -3.48 -53.62 -1.38
N LYS A 336 -4.54 -54.33 -1.81
CA LYS A 336 -5.35 -55.09 -0.85
C LYS A 336 -4.93 -56.55 -0.91
N ASP A 337 -4.30 -56.98 0.18
CA ASP A 337 -4.33 -58.33 0.75
C ASP A 337 -4.21 -59.51 -0.23
N THR A 338 -2.97 -59.94 -0.47
CA THR A 338 -2.67 -61.36 -0.67
C THR A 338 -1.90 -61.84 0.57
N GLU A 339 -2.64 -62.26 1.59
CA GLU A 339 -2.21 -63.35 2.49
C GLU A 339 -2.44 -64.70 1.79
#